data_AF-A0A255YZK1-F1
#
_entry.id   AF-A0A255YZK1-F1
#
_cell.length_a   1.000
_cell.length_b   1.000
_cell.length_c   1.000
_cell.angle_alpha   90.00
_cell.angle_beta   90.00
_cell.angle_gamma   90.00
#
_symmetry.space_group_name_H-M   'P 1'
#
loop_
_entity.id
_entity.type
_entity.pdbx_description
1 polymer ?
#
loop_
_entity_poly.entity_id
_entity_poly.type
_entity_poly.pdbx_seq_one_letter_code
_entity_poly.pdbx_strand_id
1 'polypeptide(L)' 'MQGDTLMIAMLTTGGTLRQSEFTDGKRAGFCLMGACQDCWVWTESGHRLRACSTLAEDGMSVTTSQPGASWANHG' A
#
# COMPACT_ATOMS: atom_id res chain seq x y z
N MET A 1 10.98 9.65 -10.79
CA MET A 1 10.98 9.83 -9.32
C MET A 1 12.10 8.97 -8.76
N GLN A 2 13.31 9.50 -8.61
CA GLN A 2 14.41 8.74 -7.99
C GLN A 2 14.55 9.18 -6.54
N GLY A 3 14.41 8.22 -5.61
CA GLY A 3 14.56 8.46 -4.17
C GLY A 3 13.26 8.58 -3.37
N ASP A 4 12.10 8.68 -4.04
CA ASP A 4 10.80 8.64 -3.36
C ASP A 4 10.48 7.23 -2.88
N THR A 5 9.78 7.13 -1.75
CA THR A 5 9.18 5.86 -1.32
C THR A 5 7.90 5.60 -2.11
N LEU A 6 7.47 4.33 -2.16
CA LEU A 6 6.18 3.96 -2.74
C LEU A 6 5.03 4.77 -2.11
N MET A 7 5.11 5.10 -0.82
CA MET A 7 4.13 5.94 -0.14
C MET A 7 4.00 7.30 -0.82
N ILE A 8 5.11 7.98 -1.11
CA ILE A 8 5.07 9.28 -1.79
C ILE A 8 4.52 9.12 -3.20
N ALA A 9 5.00 8.14 -3.97
CA ALA A 9 4.54 7.89 -5.34
C ALA A 9 3.03 7.60 -5.41
N MET A 10 2.49 6.83 -4.48
CA MET A 10 1.07 6.46 -4.45
C MET A 10 0.17 7.55 -3.89
N LEU A 11 0.58 8.24 -2.81
CA LEU A 11 -0.27 9.26 -2.20
C LEU A 11 -0.34 10.55 -3.00
N THR A 12 0.68 10.86 -3.80
CA THR A 12 0.66 11.99 -4.74
C THR A 12 -0.25 11.76 -5.95
N THR A 13 -0.67 10.51 -6.21
CA THR A 13 -1.47 10.14 -7.38
C THR A 13 -2.87 9.60 -7.05
N GLY A 14 -3.04 8.84 -5.95
CA GLY A 14 -4.28 8.11 -5.65
C GLY A 14 -4.74 8.13 -4.18
N GLY A 15 -3.97 8.75 -3.28
CA GLY A 15 -4.41 9.08 -1.91
C GLY A 15 -4.68 7.92 -0.94
N THR A 16 -4.36 6.66 -1.27
CA THR A 16 -4.56 5.50 -0.38
C THR A 16 -3.49 4.43 -0.61
N LEU A 17 -3.09 3.73 0.46
CA LEU A 17 -2.13 2.61 0.41
C LEU A 17 -2.79 1.24 0.67
N ARG A 18 -3.79 1.18 1.56
CA ARG A 18 -4.39 -0.10 1.97
C ARG A 18 -5.89 0.01 2.20
N GLN A 19 -6.61 -1.08 1.95
CA GLN A 19 -7.94 -1.33 2.53
C GLN A 19 -7.82 -2.16 3.81
N SER A 20 -8.53 -1.76 4.87
CA SER A 20 -8.59 -2.54 6.10
C SER A 20 -9.35 -3.84 5.89
N GLU A 21 -8.88 -4.96 6.46
CA GLU A 21 -9.59 -6.25 6.35
C GLU A 21 -10.77 -6.37 7.32
N PHE A 22 -10.87 -5.45 8.29
CA PHE A 22 -11.85 -5.51 9.39
C PHE A 22 -12.88 -4.38 9.36
N THR A 23 -12.64 -3.33 8.58
CA THR A 23 -13.44 -2.10 8.59
C THR A 23 -13.42 -1.48 7.20
N ASP A 24 -14.41 -0.65 6.87
CA ASP A 24 -14.54 0.00 5.54
C ASP A 24 -13.58 1.20 5.32
N GLY A 25 -12.38 1.11 5.89
CA GLY A 25 -11.45 2.23 6.02
C GLY A 25 -10.25 2.13 5.08
N LYS A 26 -10.19 3.05 4.11
CA LYS A 26 -8.97 3.38 3.34
C LYS A 26 -7.89 3.91 4.29
N ARG A 27 -6.66 3.42 4.14
CA ARG A 27 -5.52 3.77 4.98
C ARG A 27 -4.40 4.37 4.15
N ALA A 28 -3.81 5.47 4.63
CA ALA A 28 -2.72 6.18 3.96
C ALA A 28 -1.35 5.96 4.62
N GLY A 29 -1.29 5.38 5.82
CA GLY A 29 -0.05 5.23 6.60
C GLY A 29 0.47 6.58 7.15
N PHE A 30 0.73 6.66 8.45
CA PHE A 30 1.11 7.93 9.11
C PHE A 30 2.46 7.88 9.85
N CYS A 31 2.92 6.70 10.27
CA CYS A 31 4.06 6.61 11.19
C CYS A 31 5.44 6.72 10.51
N LEU A 32 5.51 6.59 9.18
CA LEU A 32 6.77 6.55 8.39
C LEU A 32 7.81 5.48 8.79
N MET A 33 7.50 4.61 9.77
CA MET A 33 8.43 3.60 10.32
C MET A 33 7.85 2.18 10.29
N GLY A 34 6.69 1.99 9.66
CA GLY A 34 6.01 0.71 9.56
C GLY A 34 5.28 0.23 10.82
N ALA A 35 5.32 0.98 11.93
CA ALA A 35 4.66 0.63 13.19
C ALA A 35 3.12 0.65 13.10
N CYS A 36 2.55 1.58 12.33
CA CYS A 36 1.10 1.70 12.18
C CYS A 36 0.45 0.57 11.38
N GLN A 37 1.24 -0.21 10.63
CA GLN A 37 0.77 -1.27 9.71
C GLN A 37 -0.19 -0.80 8.59
N ASP A 38 -0.48 0.49 8.51
CA ASP A 38 -1.37 1.07 7.50
C ASP A 38 -0.68 1.38 6.17
N CYS A 39 0.63 1.11 6.05
CA CYS A 39 1.44 1.31 4.85
C CYS A 39 1.69 0.02 4.04
N TRP A 40 0.96 -1.06 4.31
CA TRP A 40 1.12 -2.28 3.55
C TRP A 40 0.55 -2.14 2.15
N VAL A 41 1.31 -2.57 1.16
CA VAL A 41 0.86 -2.75 -0.23
C VAL A 41 1.28 -4.14 -0.68
N TRP A 42 0.76 -4.58 -1.83
CA TRP A 42 1.07 -5.89 -2.39
C TRP A 42 1.61 -5.76 -3.80
N THR A 43 2.59 -6.58 -4.14
CA THR A 43 2.93 -6.85 -5.54
C THR A 43 1.83 -7.72 -6.17
N GLU A 44 1.75 -7.74 -7.50
CA GLU A 44 0.79 -8.60 -8.22
C GLU A 44 0.97 -10.10 -7.91
N SER A 45 2.19 -10.53 -7.62
CA SER A 45 2.51 -11.91 -7.21
C SER A 45 2.13 -12.22 -5.75
N GLY A 46 1.62 -11.25 -5.00
CA GLY A 46 1.18 -11.44 -3.61
C GLY A 46 2.25 -11.22 -2.55
N HIS A 47 3.46 -10.74 -2.91
CA HIS A 47 4.44 -10.31 -1.90
C HIS A 47 4.01 -8.97 -1.29
N ARG A 48 3.94 -8.92 0.04
CA ARG A 48 3.65 -7.72 0.82
C ARG A 48 4.86 -6.80 1.01
N LEU A 49 4.70 -5.50 0.76
CA LEU A 49 5.75 -4.47 0.92
C LEU A 49 5.30 -3.35 1.85
N ARG A 50 6.25 -2.71 2.55
CA ARG A 50 5.99 -1.51 3.34
C ARG A 50 6.24 -0.27 2.50
N ALA A 51 5.17 0.36 2.03
CA ALA A 51 5.27 1.52 1.15
C ALA A 51 5.99 2.71 1.80
N CYS A 52 6.00 2.83 3.13
CA CYS A 52 6.68 3.92 3.83
C CYS A 52 8.21 3.83 3.82
N SER A 53 8.78 2.68 3.46
CA SER A 53 10.24 2.44 3.49
C SER A 53 10.78 1.79 2.21
N THR A 54 9.91 1.26 1.35
CA THR A 54 10.31 0.73 0.05
C THR A 54 10.43 1.87 -0.95
N LEU A 55 11.57 1.96 -1.62
CA LEU A 55 11.79 2.93 -2.70
C LEU A 55 10.91 2.59 -3.91
N ALA A 56 10.39 3.62 -4.56
CA ALA A 56 9.71 3.48 -5.83
C ALA A 56 10.74 3.29 -6.95
N GLU A 57 10.53 2.27 -7.78
CA GLU A 57 11.34 1.99 -8.97
C GLU A 57 10.44 1.92 -10.20
N ASP A 58 10.97 2.32 -11.35
CA ASP A 58 10.24 2.30 -12.61
C ASP A 58 9.82 0.86 -12.97
N GLY A 59 8.56 0.69 -13.37
CA GLY A 59 8.00 -0.61 -13.73
C GLY A 59 7.48 -1.45 -12.55
N MET A 60 7.52 -0.95 -11.31
CA MET A 60 6.86 -1.62 -10.19
C MET A 60 5.33 -1.63 -10.35
N SER A 61 4.73 -2.82 -10.26
CA SER A 61 3.28 -3.00 -10.15
C SER A 61 2.89 -3.35 -8.72
N VAL A 62 2.10 -2.47 -8.09
CA VAL A 62 1.59 -2.67 -6.72
C VAL A 62 0.07 -2.43 -6.65
N THR A 63 -0.58 -3.11 -5.71
CA THR A 63 -2.02 -3.00 -5.42
C THR A 63 -2.27 -2.74 -3.94
N THR A 64 -3.38 -2.06 -3.65
CA THR A 64 -3.81 -1.66 -2.29
C THR A 64 -4.64 -2.74 -1.58
N SER A 65 -4.92 -3.85 -2.26
CA SER A 65 -5.68 -5.00 -1.75
C SER A 65 -4.88 -6.29 -1.94
N GLN A 66 -5.03 -7.26 -1.05
CA GLN A 66 -4.32 -8.53 -1.16
C GLN A 66 -4.77 -9.29 -2.42
N PRO A 67 -3.85 -9.67 -3.32
CA PRO A 67 -4.19 -10.52 -4.46
C PRO A 67 -4.76 -11.86 -3.99
N GLY A 68 -5.87 -12.29 -4.60
CA GLY A 68 -6.51 -13.56 -4.28
C GLY A 68 -7.27 -13.61 -2.96
N ALA A 69 -7.41 -12.48 -2.24
CA ALA A 69 -8.30 -12.42 -1.08
C ALA A 69 -9.76 -12.64 -1.49
N SER A 70 -10.44 -13.58 -0.82
CA SER A 70 -11.85 -13.92 -1.05
C SER A 70 -12.81 -13.34 -0.02
N TRP A 71 -12.29 -12.63 0.99
CA TRP A 71 -13.14 -11.97 1.97
C TRP A 71 -13.78 -10.72 1.34
N ALA A 72 -15.03 -10.44 1.71
CA ALA A 72 -15.77 -9.33 1.15
C ALA A 72 -15.07 -8.02 1.53
N ASN A 73 -14.44 -7.37 0.55
CA ASN A 73 -14.11 -5.96 0.66
C ASN A 73 -15.45 -5.23 0.68
N HIS A 74 -15.95 -4.94 1.89
CA HIS A 74 -17.13 -4.13 2.08
C HIS A 74 -16.81 -2.73 1.53
N GLY A 75 -17.32 -2.47 0.33
CA GLY A 75 -17.14 -1.23 -0.42
C GLY A 75 -18.15 -0.18 -0.04
#